data_AF-A0AAV2IN97-F1
#
_entry.id   AF-A0AAV2IN97-F1
#
_cell.length_a   1.000
_cell.length_b   1.000
_cell.length_c   1.000
_cell.angle_alpha   90.00
_cell.angle_beta   90.00
_cell.angle_gamma   90.00
#
_symmetry.space_group_name_H-M   'P 1'
#
loop_
_entity.id
_entity.type
_entity.pdbx_description
1 polymer ?
#
loop_
_entity_poly.entity_id
_entity_poly.type
_entity_poly.pdbx_seq_one_letter_code
_entity_poly.pdbx_strand_id
1 'polypeptide(L)'
;NNQRRIANIIEYLTYEVWAYMIRSLYNQDRQLFSILLAIKIDMAKGIIRNLEFQVFIKGGAALDMNAVPPKPARWISDMTWLNLVKLSDVPHFRSI
;
A
#
# COMPACT_ATOMS: atom_id res chain seq x y z
N ASN A 1 -19.82 -7.01 -26.55
CA ASN A 1 -20.91 -7.35 -25.60
C ASN A 1 -20.39 -8.08 -24.34
N ASN A 2 -19.57 -9.13 -24.47
CA ASN A 2 -19.12 -9.92 -23.31
C ASN A 2 -18.18 -9.20 -22.33
N GLN A 3 -17.16 -8.48 -22.81
CA GLN A 3 -16.24 -7.74 -21.93
C GLN A 3 -16.97 -6.70 -21.07
N ARG A 4 -17.96 -5.98 -21.63
CA ARG A 4 -18.78 -5.03 -20.89
C ARG A 4 -19.60 -5.71 -19.79
N ARG A 5 -20.16 -6.90 -20.07
CA ARG A 5 -20.88 -7.69 -19.06
C ARG A 5 -19.94 -8.12 -17.92
N ILE A 6 -18.74 -8.58 -18.26
CA ILE A 6 -17.73 -8.96 -17.26
C ILE A 6 -17.34 -7.76 -16.38
N ALA A 7 -17.08 -6.60 -16.99
CA ALA A 7 -16.76 -5.38 -16.25
C ALA A 7 -17.90 -4.98 -15.28
N ASN A 8 -19.15 -4.98 -15.76
CA ASN A 8 -20.32 -4.69 -14.92
C ASN A 8 -20.46 -5.67 -13.74
N ILE A 9 -20.20 -6.97 -13.97
CA ILE A 9 -20.25 -7.99 -12.91
C ILE A 9 -19.15 -7.73 -11.87
N ILE A 10 -17.92 -7.46 -12.30
CA ILE A 10 -16.79 -7.16 -11.41
C ILE A 10 -17.11 -5.92 -10.56
N GLU A 11 -17.60 -4.85 -11.18
CA GLU A 11 -17.97 -3.60 -10.50
C GLU A 11 -19.05 -3.85 -9.45
N TYR A 12 -20.15 -4.52 -9.84
CA TYR A 12 -21.24 -4.83 -8.93
C TYR A 12 -20.79 -5.70 -7.75
N LEU A 13 -20.09 -6.81 -8.01
CA LEU A 13 -19.62 -7.71 -6.96
C LEU A 13 -18.61 -7.04 -6.03
N THR A 14 -17.73 -6.18 -6.57
CA THR A 14 -16.78 -5.41 -5.76
C THR A 14 -17.52 -4.51 -4.78
N TYR A 15 -18.54 -3.78 -5.27
CA TYR A 15 -19.35 -2.91 -4.44
C TYR A 15 -20.16 -3.70 -3.40
N GLU A 16 -20.81 -4.79 -3.77
CA GLU A 16 -21.61 -5.60 -2.86
C GLU A 16 -20.77 -6.19 -1.72
N VAL A 17 -19.60 -6.74 -2.03
CA VAL A 17 -18.66 -7.25 -1.03
C VAL A 17 -18.21 -6.13 -0.09
N TRP A 18 -17.85 -4.97 -0.64
CA TRP A 18 -17.46 -3.82 0.16
C TRP A 18 -18.59 -3.36 1.08
N ALA A 19 -19.81 -3.20 0.56
CA ALA A 19 -20.96 -2.74 1.31
C ALA A 19 -21.35 -3.73 2.43
N TYR A 20 -21.28 -5.04 2.15
CA TYR A 20 -21.51 -6.07 3.16
C TYR A 20 -20.50 -6.00 4.30
N MET A 21 -19.20 -5.95 3.98
CA MET A 21 -18.13 -5.91 4.99
C MET A 21 -18.19 -4.63 5.84
N ILE A 22 -18.40 -3.47 5.22
CA ILE A 22 -18.48 -2.19 5.93
C ILE A 22 -19.61 -2.18 6.96
N ARG A 23 -20.77 -2.79 6.68
CA ARG A 23 -21.87 -2.91 7.66
C ARG A 23 -21.47 -3.68 8.92
N SER A 24 -20.65 -4.72 8.77
CA SER A 24 -20.17 -5.55 9.89
C SER A 24 -18.97 -4.98 10.67
N LEU A 25 -18.25 -3.99 10.12
CA LEU A 25 -17.04 -3.44 10.74
C LEU A 25 -17.31 -2.26 11.67
N TYR A 26 -16.47 -2.12 12.70
CA TYR A 26 -16.43 -0.90 13.52
C TYR A 26 -15.97 0.30 12.70
N ASN A 27 -16.40 1.51 13.07
CA ASN A 27 -16.08 2.73 12.31
C ASN A 27 -14.57 2.94 12.10
N GLN A 28 -13.74 2.52 13.06
CA GLN A 28 -12.28 2.62 12.99
C GLN A 28 -11.66 1.73 11.90
N ASP A 29 -12.27 0.59 11.60
CA ASP A 29 -11.72 -0.40 10.65
C ASP A 29 -12.20 -0.17 9.20
N ARG A 30 -13.28 0.59 9.02
CA ARG A 30 -13.93 0.80 7.71
C ARG A 30 -12.99 1.44 6.69
N GLN A 31 -12.21 2.43 7.11
CA GLN A 31 -11.28 3.12 6.24
C GLN A 31 -10.11 2.23 5.85
N LEU A 32 -9.54 1.50 6.81
CA LEU A 32 -8.46 0.56 6.57
C LEU A 32 -8.89 -0.54 5.58
N PHE A 33 -10.06 -1.13 5.80
CA PHE A 33 -10.61 -2.15 4.90
C PHE A 33 -10.79 -1.60 3.48
N SER A 34 -11.35 -0.39 3.34
CA SER A 34 -11.58 0.22 2.02
C SER A 34 -10.28 0.45 1.26
N ILE A 35 -9.24 0.94 1.94
CA ILE A 35 -7.91 1.15 1.35
C ILE A 35 -7.29 -0.19 0.95
N LEU A 36 -7.34 -1.20 1.83
CA LEU A 36 -6.78 -2.52 1.55
C LEU A 36 -7.49 -3.22 0.38
N LEU A 37 -8.83 -3.10 0.28
CA LEU A 37 -9.59 -3.65 -0.84
C LEU A 37 -9.16 -2.99 -2.16
N ALA A 38 -9.06 -1.66 -2.19
CA ALA A 38 -8.59 -0.93 -3.37
C ALA A 38 -7.18 -1.37 -3.79
N ILE A 39 -6.24 -1.42 -2.84
CA ILE A 39 -4.87 -1.88 -3.10
C ILE A 39 -4.86 -3.31 -3.63
N LYS A 40 -5.65 -4.23 -3.05
CA LYS A 40 -5.73 -5.63 -3.51
C LYS A 40 -6.22 -5.74 -4.95
N ILE A 41 -7.21 -4.94 -5.33
CA ILE A 41 -7.71 -4.88 -6.71
C ILE A 41 -6.62 -4.38 -7.66
N ASP A 42 -5.91 -3.31 -7.29
CA ASP A 42 -4.87 -2.74 -8.14
C ASP A 42 -3.61 -3.62 -8.22
N MET A 43 -3.31 -4.39 -7.17
CA MET A 43 -2.31 -5.46 -7.21
C MET A 43 -2.74 -6.57 -8.17
N ALA A 44 -4.01 -6.99 -8.17
CA ALA A 44 -4.50 -8.01 -9.09
C ALA A 44 -4.49 -7.54 -10.57
N LYS A 45 -4.65 -6.23 -10.80
CA LYS A 45 -4.47 -5.60 -12.13
C LYS A 45 -3.01 -5.39 -12.52
N GLY A 46 -2.05 -5.62 -11.62
CA GLY A 46 -0.63 -5.36 -11.85
C GLY A 46 -0.21 -3.89 -11.83
N ILE A 47 -1.10 -2.98 -11.37
CA ILE A 47 -0.81 -1.55 -11.23
C ILE A 47 0.12 -1.33 -10.03
N ILE A 48 -0.14 -2.02 -8.91
CA ILE A 48 0.69 -1.97 -7.70
C ILE A 48 1.52 -3.25 -7.62
N ARG A 49 2.84 -3.13 -7.52
CA ARG A 49 3.73 -4.27 -7.35
C ARG A 49 3.76 -4.72 -5.89
N ASN A 50 4.05 -6.00 -5.67
CA ASN A 50 4.19 -6.54 -4.31
C ASN A 50 5.25 -5.78 -3.51
N LEU A 51 6.37 -5.38 -4.13
CA LEU A 51 7.41 -4.56 -3.51
C LEU A 51 6.84 -3.24 -2.95
N GLU A 52 6.07 -2.50 -3.75
CA GLU A 52 5.47 -1.22 -3.36
C GLU A 52 4.51 -1.40 -2.17
N PHE A 53 3.69 -2.45 -2.21
CA PHE A 53 2.80 -2.79 -1.10
C PHE A 53 3.57 -3.17 0.17
N GLN A 54 4.63 -3.97 0.06
CA GLN A 54 5.46 -4.35 1.22
C GLN A 54 6.17 -3.14 1.85
N VAL A 55 6.69 -2.22 1.02
CA VAL A 55 7.30 -0.97 1.49
C VAL A 55 6.24 -0.09 2.18
N PHE A 56 5.03 0.01 1.64
CA PHE A 56 3.95 0.79 2.23
C PHE A 56 3.54 0.31 3.62
N ILE A 57 3.39 -1.00 3.82
CA ILE A 57 2.90 -1.55 5.10
C ILE A 57 4.00 -1.75 6.15
N LYS A 58 5.26 -1.97 5.73
CA LYS A 58 6.38 -2.24 6.66
C LYS A 58 7.28 -1.04 6.87
N GLY A 59 7.42 -0.18 5.86
CA GLY A 59 8.44 0.87 5.84
C GLY A 59 9.84 0.32 6.13
N GLY A 60 10.66 1.15 6.76
CA GLY A 60 12.01 0.81 7.21
C GLY A 60 12.09 0.04 8.53
N ALA A 61 10.97 -0.46 9.08
CA ALA A 61 10.93 -1.07 10.41
C ALA A 61 11.82 -2.33 10.55
N ALA A 62 12.15 -2.99 9.43
CA ALA A 62 13.03 -4.16 9.40
C ALA A 62 14.51 -3.82 9.13
N LEU A 63 14.85 -2.53 8.94
CA LEU A 63 16.22 -2.08 8.68
C LEU A 63 16.93 -1.73 9.99
N ASP A 64 18.22 -1.97 10.03
CA ASP A 64 19.11 -1.56 11.12
C ASP A 64 19.83 -0.25 10.74
N MET A 65 19.86 0.71 11.67
CA MET A 65 20.53 1.99 11.50
C MET A 65 22.03 1.85 11.22
N ASN A 66 22.66 0.78 11.71
CA ASN A 66 24.08 0.51 11.47
C ASN A 66 24.36 -0.09 10.10
N ALA A 67 23.33 -0.56 9.39
CA ALA A 67 23.43 -1.22 8.09
C ALA A 67 22.98 -0.32 6.92
N VAL A 68 22.58 0.93 7.20
CA VAL A 68 22.14 1.91 6.19
C VAL A 68 23.14 3.05 6.04
N PRO A 69 23.10 3.83 4.94
CA PRO A 69 23.92 5.02 4.78
C PRO A 69 23.71 6.01 5.95
N PRO A 70 24.70 6.84 6.30
CA PRO A 70 24.55 7.82 7.38
C PRO A 70 23.53 8.91 7.01
N LYS A 71 22.88 9.49 8.03
CA LYS A 71 21.92 10.57 7.85
C LYS A 71 22.59 11.80 7.23
N PRO A 72 21.96 12.45 6.24
CA PRO A 72 22.49 13.67 5.65
C PRO A 72 22.40 14.87 6.59
N ALA A 73 21.50 14.84 7.57
CA ALA A 73 21.36 15.90 8.56
C ALA A 73 20.92 15.38 9.93
N ARG A 74 21.36 16.06 10.99
CA ARG A 74 21.11 15.65 12.39
C ARG A 74 19.65 15.79 12.83
N TRP A 75 18.87 16.64 12.16
CA TRP A 75 17.45 16.86 12.49
C TRP A 75 16.54 15.70 12.04
N ILE A 76 17.04 14.80 11.20
CA ILE A 76 16.28 13.64 10.72
C ILE A 76 16.27 12.55 11.80
N SER A 77 15.07 12.11 12.18
CA SER A 77 14.92 10.99 13.12
C SER A 77 15.38 9.68 12.50
N ASP A 78 15.83 8.73 13.32
CA ASP A 78 16.31 7.43 12.82
C ASP A 78 15.18 6.68 12.09
N MET A 79 13.96 6.67 12.64
CA MET A 79 12.80 6.04 11.99
C MET A 79 12.48 6.68 10.64
N THR A 80 12.51 8.01 10.54
CA THR A 80 12.31 8.71 9.26
C THR A 80 13.38 8.30 8.26
N TRP A 81 14.65 8.24 8.69
CA TRP A 81 15.74 7.87 7.81
C TRP A 81 15.63 6.42 7.32
N LEU A 82 15.34 5.46 8.20
CA LEU A 82 15.10 4.07 7.81
C LEU A 82 13.95 3.95 6.81
N ASN A 83 12.86 4.71 7.01
CA ASN A 83 11.74 4.76 6.07
C ASN A 83 12.15 5.31 4.70
N LEU A 84 12.96 6.39 4.66
CA LEU A 84 13.45 6.98 3.42
C LEU A 84 14.38 6.01 2.67
N VAL A 85 15.31 5.37 3.39
CA VAL A 85 16.18 4.35 2.83
C VAL A 85 15.35 3.22 2.23
N LYS A 86 14.34 2.71 2.95
CA LYS A 86 13.47 1.67 2.40
C LYS A 86 12.65 2.15 1.20
N LEU A 87 12.17 3.40 1.24
CA LEU A 87 11.39 4.00 0.16
C LEU A 87 12.20 4.08 -1.14
N SER A 88 13.51 4.32 -1.04
CA SER A 88 14.42 4.39 -2.21
C SER A 88 14.50 3.09 -3.02
N ASP A 89 14.13 1.92 -2.45
CA ASP A 89 14.03 0.66 -3.19
C ASP A 89 12.94 0.70 -4.28
N VAL A 90 11.93 1.55 -4.11
CA VAL A 90 10.82 1.70 -5.06
C VAL A 90 11.30 2.56 -6.24
N PRO A 91 11.18 2.07 -7.49
CA PRO A 91 11.72 2.77 -8.66
C PRO A 91 11.30 4.24 -8.82
N HIS A 92 10.04 4.56 -8.48
CA HIS A 92 9.51 5.93 -8.54
C HIS A 92 10.12 6.89 -7.50
N PHE A 93 10.79 6.35 -6.48
CA PHE A 93 11.33 7.08 -5.34
C PHE A 93 12.86 6.99 -5.22
N ARG A 94 13.54 6.41 -6.23
CA ARG A 94 15.00 6.27 -6.24
C ARG A 94 15.77 7.58 -6.23
N SER A 95 15.14 8.69 -6.63
CA SER A 95 15.77 10.01 -6.73
C SER A 95 15.39 10.94 -5.58
N ILE A 96 14.71 10.43 -4.54
CA ILE A 96 14.51 11.17 -3.29
C ILE A 96 15.79 11.08 -2.47
#